data_AF-A0A914CL24-F1
#
_entry.id   AF-A0A914CL24-F1
#
_cell.length_a   1.000
_cell.length_b   1.000
_cell.length_c   1.000
_cell.angle_alpha   90.00
_cell.angle_beta   90.00
_cell.angle_gamma   90.00
#
_symmetry.space_group_name_H-M   'P 1'
#
loop_
_entity.id
_entity.type
_entity.pdbx_description
1 polymer ?
#
loop_
_entity_poly.entity_id
_entity_poly.type
_entity_poly.pdbx_seq_one_letter_code
_entity_poly.pdbx_strand_id
1 'polypeptide(L)'
;MHSILSAKQTQVKTSLIILTAIILVQFLICILWISLRPPKLITGWNKAKYCSSNTELQTIVLMLIPLVLVFVTFLYQRKAGKNRILFQVRQARAGIAGSLCFVVNYAVLLPLMFMEDSPENVKSTILMCIPMLAAWISWVAIHLPVCYETFIRKEQNSHEFVSRERSRQFRDGNVVYYVDAIVLNRARASKASLSTNHVQ
;
A
#
# COMPACT_ATOMS: atom_id res chain seq x y z
N MET A 1 28.68 0.47 -9.53
CA MET A 1 27.32 0.71 -10.09
C MET A 1 26.51 -0.59 -10.26
N HIS A 2 27.09 -1.68 -10.77
CA HIS A 2 26.44 -3.01 -10.89
C HIS A 2 25.94 -3.63 -9.56
N SER A 3 26.67 -3.46 -8.45
CA SER A 3 26.27 -4.02 -7.14
C SER A 3 25.00 -3.38 -6.55
N ILE A 4 24.80 -2.08 -6.77
CA ILE A 4 23.64 -1.32 -6.27
C ILE A 4 22.37 -1.68 -7.05
N LEU A 5 22.50 -1.91 -8.37
CA LEU A 5 21.41 -2.39 -9.22
C LEU A 5 20.99 -3.81 -8.81
N SER A 6 21.94 -4.70 -8.55
CA SER A 6 21.68 -6.06 -8.05
C SER A 6 20.95 -6.06 -6.71
N ALA A 7 21.39 -5.23 -5.75
CA ALA A 7 20.75 -5.11 -4.43
C ALA A 7 19.31 -4.54 -4.47
N LYS A 8 19.03 -3.60 -5.37
CA LYS A 8 17.65 -3.10 -5.57
C LYS A 8 16.76 -4.15 -6.23
N GLN A 9 17.31 -4.93 -7.16
CA GLN A 9 16.57 -5.97 -7.87
C GLN A 9 16.25 -7.17 -6.95
N THR A 10 17.14 -7.53 -6.02
CA THR A 10 16.84 -8.52 -4.97
C THR A 10 15.78 -8.01 -4.00
N GLN A 11 15.82 -6.74 -3.55
CA GLN A 11 14.80 -6.19 -2.66
C GLN A 11 13.38 -6.22 -3.26
N VAL A 12 13.23 -5.89 -4.55
CA VAL A 12 11.93 -5.96 -5.24
C VAL A 12 11.44 -7.42 -5.32
N LYS A 13 12.33 -8.35 -5.70
CA LYS A 13 11.99 -9.79 -5.73
C LYS A 13 11.58 -10.31 -4.36
N THR A 14 12.31 -9.97 -3.30
CA THR A 14 11.98 -10.38 -1.92
C THR A 14 10.63 -9.83 -1.47
N SER A 15 10.35 -8.55 -1.76
CA SER A 15 9.06 -7.92 -1.42
C SER A 15 7.90 -8.61 -2.15
N LEU A 16 8.10 -8.97 -3.41
CA LEU A 16 7.10 -9.67 -4.22
C LEU A 16 6.87 -11.10 -3.72
N ILE A 17 7.93 -11.83 -3.36
CA ILE A 17 7.83 -13.17 -2.75
C ILE A 17 7.05 -13.12 -1.43
N ILE A 18 7.35 -12.15 -0.56
CA ILE A 18 6.63 -11.99 0.72
C ILE A 18 5.15 -11.70 0.46
N LEU A 19 4.83 -10.81 -0.48
CA LEU A 19 3.44 -10.50 -0.85
C LEU A 19 2.71 -11.75 -1.36
N THR A 20 3.32 -12.48 -2.30
CA THR A 20 2.74 -13.72 -2.85
C THR A 20 2.54 -14.77 -1.77
N ALA A 21 3.50 -14.91 -0.84
CA ALA A 21 3.38 -15.84 0.28
C ALA A 21 2.22 -15.48 1.22
N ILE A 22 2.04 -14.20 1.55
CA ILE A 22 0.91 -13.73 2.38
C ILE A 22 -0.43 -14.04 1.69
N ILE A 23 -0.54 -13.75 0.39
CA ILE A 23 -1.74 -14.04 -0.39
C ILE A 23 -2.01 -15.55 -0.44
N LEU A 24 -0.97 -16.36 -0.66
CA LEU A 24 -1.08 -17.81 -0.71
C LEU A 24 -1.54 -18.39 0.63
N VAL A 25 -0.97 -17.92 1.75
CA VAL A 25 -1.38 -18.34 3.09
C VAL A 25 -2.84 -17.99 3.34
N GLN A 26 -3.27 -16.77 3.00
CA GLN A 26 -4.67 -16.38 3.14
C GLN A 26 -5.60 -17.24 2.26
N PHE A 27 -5.18 -17.53 1.02
CA PHE A 27 -5.92 -18.37 0.10
C PHE A 27 -6.05 -19.81 0.61
N LEU A 28 -4.97 -20.38 1.14
CA LEU A 28 -4.97 -21.71 1.76
C LEU A 28 -5.89 -21.76 2.99
N ILE A 29 -5.87 -20.72 3.84
CA ILE A 29 -6.80 -20.60 4.97
C ILE A 29 -8.24 -20.59 4.46
N CYS A 30 -8.55 -19.81 3.42
CA CYS A 30 -9.89 -19.79 2.83
C CYS A 30 -10.32 -21.15 2.26
N ILE A 31 -9.45 -21.85 1.51
CA ILE A 31 -9.76 -23.18 0.98
C ILE A 31 -9.97 -24.18 2.10
N LEU A 32 -9.07 -24.22 3.09
CA LEU A 32 -9.18 -25.11 4.24
C LEU A 32 -10.51 -24.87 4.95
N TRP A 33 -10.91 -23.60 5.08
CA TRP A 33 -12.18 -23.21 5.70
C TRP A 33 -13.40 -23.68 4.92
N ILE A 34 -13.40 -23.48 3.59
CA ILE A 34 -14.49 -23.95 2.71
C ILE A 34 -14.59 -25.48 2.75
N SER A 35 -13.46 -26.17 2.80
CA SER A 35 -13.41 -27.64 2.91
C SER A 35 -13.93 -28.15 4.25
N LEU A 36 -13.63 -27.45 5.35
CA LEU A 36 -14.13 -27.79 6.69
C LEU A 36 -15.65 -27.53 6.82
N ARG A 37 -16.17 -26.50 6.15
CA ARG A 37 -17.58 -26.15 6.20
C ARG A 37 -18.07 -25.72 4.82
N PRO A 38 -18.43 -26.68 3.95
CA PRO A 38 -18.91 -26.35 2.61
C PRO A 38 -20.21 -25.54 2.70
N PRO A 39 -20.34 -24.43 1.95
CA PRO A 39 -21.54 -23.61 1.97
C PRO A 39 -22.72 -24.43 1.46
N LYS A 40 -23.78 -24.52 2.26
CA LYS A 40 -25.03 -25.19 1.87
C LYS A 40 -26.10 -24.15 1.59
N LEU A 41 -26.90 -24.38 0.55
CA LEU A 41 -28.09 -23.59 0.29
C LEU A 41 -29.22 -24.08 1.19
N ILE A 42 -29.73 -23.17 2.02
CA ILE A 42 -30.87 -23.38 2.91
C ILE A 42 -32.04 -22.61 2.33
N THR A 43 -33.17 -23.27 2.13
CA THR A 43 -34.40 -22.62 1.69
C THR A 43 -35.19 -22.22 2.92
N GLY A 44 -35.35 -20.91 3.16
CA GLY A 44 -36.17 -20.38 4.25
C GLY A 44 -37.66 -20.57 3.99
N TRP A 45 -38.48 -20.33 5.02
CA TRP A 45 -39.94 -20.49 4.94
C TRP A 45 -40.62 -19.64 3.86
N ASN A 46 -40.01 -18.51 3.49
CA ASN A 46 -40.49 -17.63 2.42
C ASN A 46 -40.01 -18.03 1.01
N LYS A 47 -39.50 -19.26 0.81
CA LYS A 47 -38.82 -19.74 -0.42
C LYS A 47 -37.55 -18.96 -0.80
N ALA A 48 -37.12 -18.00 0.02
CA ALA A 48 -35.82 -17.34 -0.12
C ALA A 48 -34.70 -18.36 0.14
N LYS A 49 -33.62 -18.28 -0.66
CA LYS A 49 -32.45 -19.15 -0.53
C LYS A 49 -31.33 -18.38 0.16
N TYR A 50 -30.78 -18.98 1.20
CA TYR A 50 -29.68 -18.43 2.00
C TYR A 50 -28.50 -19.39 1.96
N CYS A 51 -27.28 -18.87 2.00
CA CYS A 51 -26.11 -19.70 2.25
C CYS A 51 -25.98 -19.96 3.76
N SER A 52 -25.56 -21.17 4.14
CA SER A 52 -25.24 -21.50 5.53
C SER A 52 -24.21 -20.52 6.08
N SER A 53 -24.57 -19.79 7.14
CA SER A 53 -23.69 -18.82 7.78
C SER A 53 -22.68 -19.50 8.71
N ASN A 54 -21.53 -18.84 8.86
CA ASN A 54 -20.55 -19.19 9.88
C ASN A 54 -21.14 -18.96 11.28
N THR A 55 -20.61 -19.64 12.30
CA THR A 55 -20.92 -19.25 13.67
C THR A 55 -20.30 -17.88 13.98
N GLU A 56 -20.78 -17.21 15.03
CA GLU A 56 -20.26 -15.92 15.45
C GLU A 56 -18.74 -15.98 15.73
N LEU A 57 -18.32 -16.97 16.52
CA LEU A 57 -16.92 -17.22 16.84
C LEU A 57 -16.06 -17.43 15.58
N GLN A 58 -16.57 -18.18 14.60
CA GLN A 58 -15.89 -18.41 13.32
C GLN A 58 -15.72 -17.11 12.53
N THR A 59 -16.73 -16.26 12.54
CA THR A 59 -16.73 -14.99 11.83
C THR A 59 -15.74 -14.01 12.47
N ILE A 60 -15.66 -13.99 13.81
CA ILE A 60 -14.66 -13.20 14.55
C ILE A 60 -13.24 -13.65 14.19
N VAL A 61 -12.96 -14.95 14.19
CA VAL A 61 -11.62 -15.48 13.84
C VAL A 61 -11.22 -15.08 12.42
N LEU A 62 -12.13 -15.19 11.45
CA LEU A 62 -11.88 -14.79 10.07
C LEU A 62 -11.65 -13.28 9.91
N MET A 63 -12.28 -12.43 10.73
CA MET A 63 -12.05 -10.98 10.74
C MET A 63 -10.78 -10.57 11.49
N LEU A 64 -10.34 -11.37 12.46
CA LEU A 64 -9.13 -11.09 13.24
C LEU A 64 -7.87 -11.13 12.36
N ILE A 65 -7.80 -12.07 11.41
CA ILE A 65 -6.64 -12.23 10.51
C ILE A 65 -6.36 -10.95 9.68
N PRO A 66 -7.31 -10.40 8.89
CA PRO A 66 -7.09 -9.17 8.16
C PRO A 66 -6.87 -7.97 9.08
N LEU A 67 -7.49 -7.94 10.27
CA LEU A 67 -7.24 -6.90 11.27
C LEU A 67 -5.78 -6.90 11.75
N VAL A 68 -5.21 -8.07 12.04
CA VAL A 68 -3.78 -8.23 12.39
C VAL A 68 -2.89 -7.78 11.25
N LEU A 69 -3.21 -8.15 10.00
CA LEU A 69 -2.48 -7.69 8.82
C LEU A 69 -2.50 -6.16 8.70
N VAL A 70 -3.64 -5.51 8.94
CA VAL A 70 -3.75 -4.04 8.97
C VAL A 70 -2.81 -3.45 10.03
N PHE A 71 -2.78 -3.98 11.26
CA PHE A 71 -1.84 -3.51 12.29
C PHE A 71 -0.38 -3.70 11.90
N VAL A 72 -0.04 -4.83 11.26
CA VAL A 72 1.31 -5.05 10.73
C VAL A 72 1.66 -3.99 9.68
N THR A 73 0.71 -3.59 8.82
CA THR A 73 0.96 -2.51 7.83
C THR A 73 1.30 -1.18 8.50
N PHE A 74 0.69 -0.83 9.64
CA PHE A 74 1.03 0.37 10.39
C PHE A 74 2.48 0.39 10.86
N LEU A 75 3.01 -0.75 11.33
CA LEU A 75 4.40 -0.84 11.78
C LEU A 75 5.38 -0.54 10.63
N TYR A 76 5.12 -1.10 9.45
CA TYR A 76 5.94 -0.87 8.26
C TYR A 76 5.79 0.56 7.73
N GLN A 77 4.57 1.11 7.70
CA GLN A 77 4.32 2.49 7.29
C GLN A 77 4.96 3.50 8.24
N ARG A 78 4.92 3.26 9.55
CA ARG A 78 5.60 4.10 10.55
C ARG A 78 7.12 4.09 10.35
N LYS A 79 7.70 2.94 9.98
CA LYS A 79 9.13 2.85 9.63
C LYS A 79 9.42 3.62 8.34
N ALA A 80 8.59 3.48 7.31
CA ALA A 80 8.73 4.21 6.05
C ALA A 80 8.58 5.73 6.21
N GLY A 81 7.74 6.19 7.15
CA GLY A 81 7.58 7.61 7.50
C GLY A 81 8.83 8.28 8.07
N LYS A 82 9.83 7.49 8.50
CA LYS A 82 11.14 7.98 8.96
C LYS A 82 12.21 8.01 7.86
N ASN A 83 11.87 7.61 6.63
CA ASN A 83 12.83 7.60 5.52
C ASN A 83 13.24 9.02 5.11
N ARG A 84 14.46 9.15 4.57
CA ARG A 84 14.96 10.43 4.01
C ARG A 84 14.34 10.77 2.65
N ILE A 85 13.67 9.85 1.97
CA ILE A 85 13.06 10.13 0.66
C ILE A 85 11.67 10.71 0.93
N LEU A 86 11.50 12.01 0.68
CA LEU A 86 10.26 12.75 0.99
C LEU A 86 9.05 12.17 0.27
N PHE A 87 9.23 11.71 -0.96
CA PHE A 87 8.22 10.96 -1.71
C PHE A 87 7.73 9.70 -0.96
N GLN A 88 8.64 8.88 -0.42
CA GLN A 88 8.29 7.69 0.37
C GLN A 88 7.59 8.07 1.68
N VAL A 89 7.98 9.18 2.31
CA VAL A 89 7.32 9.68 3.53
C VAL A 89 5.90 10.15 3.23
N ARG A 90 5.68 10.87 2.12
CA ARG A 90 4.33 11.29 1.69
C ARG A 90 3.46 10.07 1.35
N GLN A 91 4.01 9.09 0.62
CA GLN A 91 3.32 7.81 0.38
C GLN A 91 3.00 7.06 1.66
N ALA A 92 3.93 7.00 2.62
CA ALA A 92 3.70 6.35 3.90
C ALA A 92 2.58 7.03 4.69
N ARG A 93 2.51 8.36 4.70
CA ARG A 93 1.42 9.11 5.34
C ARG A 93 0.06 8.85 4.69
N ALA A 94 0.00 8.83 3.35
CA ALA A 94 -1.21 8.46 2.63
C ALA A 94 -1.62 7.01 2.93
N GLY A 95 -0.65 6.10 3.01
CA GLY A 95 -0.85 4.71 3.42
C GLY A 95 -1.41 4.59 4.84
N ILE A 96 -0.94 5.40 5.78
CA ILE A 96 -1.45 5.46 7.17
C ILE A 96 -2.89 5.95 7.20
N ALA A 97 -3.23 6.96 6.40
CA ALA A 97 -4.61 7.44 6.29
C ALA A 97 -5.55 6.34 5.75
N GLY A 98 -5.12 5.60 4.73
CA GLY A 98 -5.87 4.47 4.17
C GLY A 98 -6.03 3.31 5.17
N SER A 99 -4.98 2.95 5.91
CA SER A 99 -5.05 1.89 6.92
C SER A 99 -5.92 2.27 8.11
N LEU A 100 -5.93 3.54 8.53
CA LEU A 100 -6.87 4.05 9.55
C LEU A 100 -8.33 3.90 9.12
N CYS A 101 -8.65 4.12 7.83
CA CYS A 101 -9.99 3.92 7.31
C CYS A 101 -10.46 2.46 7.50
N PHE A 102 -9.58 1.49 7.31
CA PHE A 102 -9.90 0.09 7.58
C PHE A 102 -10.10 -0.20 9.07
N VAL A 103 -9.30 0.39 9.96
CA VAL A 103 -9.48 0.21 11.41
C VAL A 103 -10.85 0.74 11.87
N VAL A 104 -11.21 1.95 11.44
CA VAL A 104 -12.53 2.53 11.73
C VAL A 104 -13.65 1.66 11.15
N ASN A 105 -13.47 1.19 9.92
CA ASN A 105 -14.41 0.29 9.27
C ASN A 105 -14.66 -0.99 10.08
N TYR A 106 -13.60 -1.68 10.53
CA TYR A 106 -13.73 -2.86 11.37
C TYR A 106 -14.37 -2.54 12.73
N ALA A 107 -14.05 -1.40 13.33
CA ALA A 107 -14.63 -0.97 14.60
C ALA A 107 -16.14 -0.72 14.51
N VAL A 108 -16.63 -0.26 13.35
CA VAL A 108 -18.08 -0.05 13.10
C VAL A 108 -18.76 -1.33 12.65
N LEU A 109 -18.12 -2.12 11.79
CA LEU A 109 -18.69 -3.35 11.24
C LEU A 109 -18.93 -4.40 12.32
N LEU A 110 -17.98 -4.58 13.24
CA LEU A 110 -18.02 -5.67 14.21
C LEU A 110 -19.23 -5.58 15.16
N PRO A 111 -19.57 -4.43 15.76
CA PRO A 111 -20.81 -4.27 16.52
C PRO A 111 -22.08 -4.44 15.66
N LEU A 112 -22.09 -3.87 14.44
CA LEU A 112 -23.25 -3.94 13.55
C LEU A 112 -23.58 -5.37 13.09
N MET A 113 -22.57 -6.24 13.01
CA MET A 113 -22.77 -7.65 12.68
C MET A 113 -23.54 -8.43 13.74
N PHE A 114 -23.38 -8.06 15.01
CA PHE A 114 -23.99 -8.76 16.14
C PHE A 114 -25.25 -8.06 16.67
N MET A 115 -25.72 -7.00 15.99
CA MET A 115 -27.02 -6.40 16.33
C MET A 115 -28.16 -7.35 15.94
N GLU A 116 -28.75 -8.02 16.92
CA GLU A 116 -29.80 -9.03 16.73
C GLU A 116 -31.04 -8.48 16.01
N ASP A 117 -31.45 -7.24 16.29
CA ASP A 117 -32.76 -6.68 15.92
C ASP A 117 -32.92 -6.21 14.46
N SER A 118 -31.91 -6.33 13.61
CA SER A 118 -31.99 -5.86 12.22
C SER A 118 -32.52 -6.92 11.25
N PRO A 119 -33.43 -6.56 10.31
CA PRO A 119 -33.90 -7.49 9.30
C PRO A 119 -32.74 -8.02 8.46
N GLU A 120 -32.78 -9.30 8.05
CA GLU A 120 -31.68 -9.98 7.36
C GLU A 120 -31.19 -9.23 6.09
N ASN A 121 -32.11 -8.57 5.38
CA ASN A 121 -31.80 -7.73 4.21
C ASN A 121 -30.95 -6.51 4.55
N VAL A 122 -31.13 -5.95 5.75
CA VAL A 122 -30.34 -4.82 6.25
C VAL A 122 -28.96 -5.31 6.69
N LYS A 123 -28.89 -6.45 7.39
CA LYS A 123 -27.62 -7.08 7.79
C LYS A 123 -26.74 -7.41 6.58
N SER A 124 -27.31 -8.02 5.53
CA SER A 124 -26.56 -8.34 4.31
C SER A 124 -26.07 -7.10 3.58
N THR A 125 -26.89 -6.05 3.49
CA THR A 125 -26.50 -4.77 2.89
C THR A 125 -25.38 -4.10 3.67
N ILE A 126 -25.47 -4.04 5.00
CA ILE A 126 -24.44 -3.50 5.90
C ILE A 126 -23.12 -4.27 5.70
N LEU A 127 -23.20 -5.60 5.69
CA LEU A 127 -22.05 -6.50 5.54
C LEU A 127 -21.32 -6.39 4.20
N MET A 128 -22.00 -5.98 3.12
CA MET A 128 -21.37 -5.79 1.82
C MET A 128 -20.94 -4.33 1.59
N CYS A 129 -21.82 -3.37 1.86
CA CYS A 129 -21.60 -1.97 1.51
C CYS A 129 -20.54 -1.29 2.39
N ILE A 130 -20.51 -1.56 3.70
CA ILE A 130 -19.57 -0.92 4.62
C ILE A 130 -18.11 -1.29 4.28
N PRO A 131 -17.75 -2.57 4.08
CA PRO A 131 -16.42 -2.94 3.59
C PRO A 131 -16.09 -2.38 2.21
N MET A 132 -17.04 -2.35 1.27
CA MET A 132 -16.83 -1.79 -0.08
C MET A 132 -16.51 -0.29 -0.02
N LEU A 133 -17.22 0.47 0.81
CA LEU A 133 -16.99 1.90 0.97
C LEU A 133 -15.58 2.15 1.53
N ALA A 134 -15.18 1.42 2.56
CA ALA A 134 -13.83 1.54 3.14
C ALA A 134 -12.74 1.17 2.13
N ALA A 135 -12.94 0.11 1.33
CA ALA A 135 -12.03 -0.27 0.26
C ALA A 135 -11.90 0.83 -0.80
N TRP A 136 -13.02 1.46 -1.20
CA TRP A 136 -13.03 2.55 -2.16
C TRP A 136 -12.29 3.79 -1.64
N ILE A 137 -12.59 4.21 -0.40
CA ILE A 137 -11.92 5.34 0.24
C ILE A 137 -10.43 5.09 0.37
N SER A 138 -10.03 3.89 0.82
CA SER A 138 -8.61 3.54 0.92
C SER A 138 -7.93 3.49 -0.46
N TRP A 139 -8.63 3.00 -1.49
CA TRP A 139 -8.09 2.99 -2.86
C TRP A 139 -7.77 4.40 -3.33
N VAL A 140 -8.73 5.31 -3.22
CA VAL A 140 -8.57 6.72 -3.60
C VAL A 140 -7.49 7.39 -2.76
N ALA A 141 -7.52 7.22 -1.43
CA ALA A 141 -6.56 7.83 -0.51
C ALA A 141 -5.10 7.41 -0.78
N ILE A 142 -4.88 6.18 -1.25
CA ILE A 142 -3.54 5.67 -1.57
C ILE A 142 -3.14 6.04 -3.00
N HIS A 143 -4.02 5.83 -3.99
CA HIS A 143 -3.64 5.94 -5.41
C HIS A 143 -3.65 7.39 -5.91
N LEU A 144 -4.60 8.21 -5.47
CA LEU A 144 -4.70 9.59 -5.96
C LEU A 144 -3.44 10.42 -5.64
N PRO A 145 -2.87 10.39 -4.40
CA PRO A 145 -1.64 11.10 -4.12
C PRO A 145 -0.44 10.54 -4.88
N VAL A 146 -0.40 9.22 -5.12
CA VAL A 146 0.67 8.59 -5.89
C VAL A 146 0.63 9.07 -7.34
N CYS A 147 -0.54 9.02 -7.98
CA CYS A 147 -0.74 9.52 -9.34
C CYS A 147 -0.40 11.01 -9.45
N TYR A 148 -0.83 11.81 -8.47
CA TYR A 148 -0.51 13.24 -8.43
C TYR A 148 1.01 13.48 -8.38
N GLU A 149 1.73 12.78 -7.51
CA GLU A 149 3.18 12.92 -7.36
C GLU A 149 3.95 12.36 -8.57
N THR A 150 3.47 11.30 -9.23
CA THR A 150 4.16 10.68 -10.37
C THR A 150 3.92 11.40 -11.69
N PHE A 151 2.71 11.89 -11.94
CA PHE A 151 2.36 12.51 -13.22
C PHE A 151 2.52 14.02 -13.22
N ILE A 152 2.10 14.71 -12.15
CA ILE A 152 2.10 16.18 -12.11
C ILE A 152 3.41 16.71 -11.53
N ARG A 153 3.92 16.09 -10.46
CA ARG A 153 5.13 16.57 -9.76
C ARG A 153 6.41 15.83 -10.15
N LYS A 154 6.42 15.17 -11.32
CA LYS A 154 7.55 14.35 -11.78
C LYS A 154 8.89 15.09 -11.75
N GLU A 155 8.92 16.32 -12.26
CA GLU A 155 10.14 17.15 -12.32
C GLU A 155 10.58 17.61 -10.92
N GLN A 156 9.64 18.03 -10.08
CA GLN A 156 9.96 18.43 -8.70
C GLN A 156 10.51 17.25 -7.90
N ASN A 157 9.95 16.05 -8.08
CA ASN A 157 10.40 14.84 -7.40
C ASN A 157 11.79 14.38 -7.87
N SER A 158 12.13 14.56 -9.16
CA SER A 158 13.49 14.26 -9.63
C SER A 158 14.52 15.25 -9.10
N HIS A 159 14.18 16.54 -9.05
CA HIS A 159 15.03 17.57 -8.43
C HIS A 159 15.21 17.36 -6.93
N GLU A 160 14.15 17.01 -6.21
CA GLU A 160 14.17 16.74 -4.76
C GLU A 160 15.01 15.49 -4.44
N PHE A 161 14.90 14.45 -5.27
CA PHE A 161 15.75 13.26 -5.17
C PHE A 161 17.23 13.60 -5.39
N VAL A 162 17.56 14.30 -6.48
CA VAL A 162 18.95 14.68 -6.81
C VAL A 162 19.54 15.61 -5.74
N SER A 163 18.78 16.60 -5.25
CA SER A 163 19.23 17.51 -4.19
C SER A 163 19.57 16.76 -2.89
N ARG A 164 18.82 15.72 -2.52
CA ARG A 164 19.09 14.92 -1.32
C ARG A 164 20.19 13.89 -1.52
N GLU A 165 20.29 13.29 -2.70
CA GLU A 165 21.42 12.41 -3.04
C GLU A 165 22.75 13.21 -3.04
N ARG A 166 22.74 14.47 -3.50
CA ARG A 166 23.86 15.42 -3.40
C ARG A 166 24.25 15.77 -1.97
N SER A 167 23.29 15.77 -1.04
CA SER A 167 23.56 15.95 0.40
C SER A 167 24.08 14.68 1.09
N ARG A 168 24.35 13.58 0.37
CA ARG A 168 25.07 12.43 0.93
C ARG A 168 26.50 12.86 1.24
N GLN A 169 26.71 13.21 2.50
CA GLN A 169 28.02 13.19 3.13
C GLN A 169 28.41 11.73 3.35
N PHE A 170 29.35 11.23 2.57
CA PHE A 170 30.05 10.00 2.90
C PHE A 170 31.15 10.35 3.91
N ARG A 171 31.12 9.73 5.08
CA ARG A 171 32.19 9.84 6.06
C ARG A 171 32.99 8.55 5.98
N ASP A 172 34.20 8.63 5.43
CA ASP A 172 35.17 7.53 5.45
C ASP A 172 36.40 8.01 6.23
N GLY A 173 36.61 7.44 7.42
CA GLY A 173 37.54 8.00 8.41
C GLY A 173 37.17 9.42 8.86
N ASN A 174 38.14 10.33 8.89
CA ASN A 174 37.98 11.73 9.32
C ASN A 174 37.61 12.70 8.17
N VAL A 175 37.39 12.18 6.95
CA VAL A 175 37.14 12.99 5.76
C VAL A 175 35.67 12.89 5.34
N VAL A 176 35.06 14.04 5.05
CA VAL A 176 33.68 14.14 4.56
C VAL A 176 33.72 14.33 3.05
N TYR A 177 33.23 13.34 2.31
CA TYR A 177 33.09 13.39 0.85
C TYR A 177 31.69 13.89 0.49
N TYR A 178 31.61 14.98 -0.27
CA TYR A 178 30.38 15.46 -0.88
C TYR A 178 30.22 14.76 -2.23
N VAL A 179 29.16 13.96 -2.39
CA VAL A 179 28.85 13.31 -3.66
C VAL A 179 28.17 14.33 -4.58
N ASP A 180 28.98 15.12 -5.27
CA ASP A 180 28.49 15.91 -6.40
C ASP A 180 28.24 14.97 -7.58
N ALA A 181 27.02 14.42 -7.67
CA ALA A 181 26.69 13.43 -8.69
C ALA A 181 26.55 14.08 -10.07
N ILE A 182 27.54 13.82 -10.93
CA ILE A 182 27.41 13.30 -12.29
C ILE A 182 26.41 14.04 -13.19
N VAL A 183 26.99 14.91 -14.04
CA VAL A 183 26.61 15.24 -15.43
C VAL A 183 25.11 15.06 -15.75
N LEU A 184 24.33 16.11 -15.50
CA LEU A 184 23.17 16.40 -16.34
C LEU A 184 23.60 16.33 -17.80
N ASN A 185 22.89 15.55 -18.60
CA ASN A 185 23.09 15.37 -20.04
C ASN A 185 23.50 16.69 -20.73
N ARG A 186 24.80 16.84 -21.03
CA ARG A 186 25.40 17.98 -21.75
C ARG A 186 24.97 18.05 -23.23
N ALA A 187 23.91 17.34 -23.65
CA ALA A 187 23.50 17.26 -25.05
C ALA A 187 22.64 18.44 -25.54
N ARG A 188 22.12 19.31 -24.64
CA ARG A 188 21.43 20.56 -25.06
C ARG A 188 22.24 21.84 -24.84
N ALA A 189 23.19 21.84 -23.91
CA ALA A 189 24.01 23.04 -23.65
C ALA A 189 25.16 23.22 -24.64
N SER A 190 25.67 22.14 -25.27
CA SER A 190 26.79 22.26 -26.22
C SER A 190 26.40 22.76 -27.61
N LYS A 191 25.09 22.87 -27.93
CA LYS A 191 24.64 23.47 -29.20
C LYS A 191 24.41 24.98 -29.11
N ALA A 192 24.28 25.54 -27.90
CA ALA A 192 24.11 26.97 -27.70
C ALA A 192 25.45 27.73 -27.57
N SER A 193 26.55 27.04 -27.25
CA SER A 193 27.87 27.65 -27.05
C SER A 193 28.84 27.50 -28.23
N LEU A 194 28.38 26.93 -29.35
CA LEU A 194 29.21 26.66 -30.54
C LEU A 194 28.83 27.51 -31.76
N SER A 195 27.87 28.45 -31.62
CA SER A 195 27.42 29.32 -32.71
C SER A 195 27.79 30.80 -32.54
N THR A 196 28.63 31.17 -31.58
CA THR A 196 28.92 32.58 -31.26
C THR A 196 30.38 33.03 -31.40
N ASN A 197 31.31 32.16 -31.82
CA ASN A 197 32.73 32.52 -31.96
C ASN A 197 33.27 32.39 -33.39
N HIS A 198 32.56 32.95 -34.37
CA HIS A 198 33.13 33.25 -35.69
C HIS A 198 32.46 34.49 -36.29
N VAL A 199 32.76 35.67 -35.75
CA VAL A 199 32.71 36.92 -36.52
C VAL A 199 33.82 37.84 -36.00
N GLN A 200 34.77 38.07 -36.93
CA GLN A 200 35.79 39.14 -37.00
C GLN A 200 36.96 39.11 -36.02
#